data_AF-A0A9W9AAT3-F1
#
_entry.id   AF-A0A9W9AAT3-F1
#
_cell.length_a   1.000
_cell.length_b   1.000
_cell.length_c   1.000
_cell.angle_alpha   90.00
_cell.angle_beta   90.00
_cell.angle_gamma   90.00
#
_symmetry.space_group_name_H-M   'P 1'
#
loop_
_entity.id
_entity.type
_entity.pdbx_description
1 polymer ?
#
loop_
_entity_poly.entity_id
_entity_poly.type
_entity_poly.pdbx_seq_one_letter_code
_entity_poly.pdbx_strand_id
1 'polypeptide(L)'
;MFSARLFSFFLTLFVISCAVSARPLWSTRALKPRQSTLNVATCTDPATQLVEHDCNVALLGLGGGIAGTIEFLRVNSSTTSATSGTCTVTATAVDGGETIDISKGRLEGHGSTNGGFDNLLTACGPSPGSMVIGGGANPTGNIQIAISAAA
;
A
#
# COMPACT_ATOMS: atom_id res chain seq x y z
N MET A 1 22.14 -62.43 65.49
CA MET A 1 21.24 -61.34 65.04
C MET A 1 21.65 -60.96 63.62
N PHE A 2 20.66 -61.00 62.71
CA PHE A 2 20.68 -60.80 61.25
C PHE A 2 21.59 -59.63 60.82
N SER A 3 22.53 -59.79 59.88
CA SER A 3 22.39 -59.99 58.42
C SER A 3 21.75 -58.80 57.69
N ALA A 4 22.58 -57.98 57.04
CA ALA A 4 22.38 -57.49 55.67
C ALA A 4 23.49 -56.48 55.30
N ARG A 5 24.60 -57.00 54.77
CA ARG A 5 25.43 -56.29 53.78
C ARG A 5 24.77 -56.51 52.40
N LEU A 6 25.09 -55.64 51.44
CA LEU A 6 24.86 -55.76 49.98
C LEU A 6 23.43 -55.51 49.45
N PHE A 7 23.23 -54.30 48.92
CA PHE A 7 22.34 -53.84 47.82
C PHE A 7 22.02 -52.39 48.19
N SER A 8 22.42 -51.33 47.51
CA SER A 8 22.29 -51.09 46.09
C SER A 8 23.24 -49.92 45.75
N PHE A 9 24.31 -50.23 45.03
CA PHE A 9 24.96 -49.28 44.13
C PHE A 9 23.91 -48.84 43.07
N PHE A 10 24.04 -47.63 42.53
CA PHE A 10 23.21 -47.02 41.46
C PHE A 10 21.79 -46.55 41.83
N LEU A 11 21.66 -45.23 42.04
CA LEU A 11 20.52 -44.31 41.81
C LEU A 11 20.59 -43.26 42.94
N THR A 12 20.80 -41.96 42.73
CA THR A 12 20.25 -41.10 41.70
C THR A 12 21.19 -39.91 41.50
N LEU A 13 21.78 -39.90 40.32
CA LEU A 13 22.41 -38.76 39.69
C LEU A 13 21.42 -37.59 39.62
N PHE A 14 21.85 -36.41 40.07
CA PHE A 14 21.78 -35.16 39.31
C PHE A 14 20.54 -34.96 38.43
N VAL A 15 19.48 -34.34 38.98
CA VAL A 15 18.40 -33.76 38.16
C VAL A 15 18.39 -32.25 38.36
N ILE A 16 19.31 -31.58 37.67
CA ILE A 16 19.16 -30.18 37.28
C ILE A 16 18.04 -30.16 36.23
N SER A 17 16.80 -29.88 36.64
CA SER A 17 15.71 -29.72 35.68
C SER A 17 15.63 -28.26 35.26
N CYS A 18 16.05 -28.02 34.01
CA CYS A 18 15.97 -26.76 33.29
C CYS A 18 14.59 -26.11 33.40
N ALA A 19 14.56 -24.85 33.83
CA ALA A 19 13.47 -23.94 33.52
C ALA A 19 13.49 -23.66 32.00
N VAL A 20 12.75 -24.46 31.23
CA VAL A 20 12.46 -24.16 29.83
C VAL A 20 11.45 -23.01 29.84
N SER A 21 11.97 -21.79 29.77
CA SER A 21 11.16 -20.63 29.41
C SER A 21 10.68 -20.85 27.97
N ALA A 22 9.44 -21.28 27.82
CA ALA A 22 8.74 -21.29 26.54
C ALA A 22 8.61 -19.83 26.07
N ARG A 23 9.65 -19.33 25.39
CA ARG A 23 9.57 -18.07 24.67
C ARG A 23 8.55 -18.27 23.57
N PRO A 24 7.49 -17.46 23.54
CA PRO A 24 6.47 -17.66 22.54
C PRO A 24 7.09 -17.37 21.17
N LEU A 25 6.91 -18.31 20.24
CA LEU A 25 7.37 -18.23 18.85
C LEU A 25 6.46 -17.26 18.08
N TRP A 26 6.45 -15.98 18.47
CA TRP A 26 5.92 -14.96 17.59
C TRP A 26 6.95 -14.78 16.49
N SER A 27 6.66 -15.39 15.35
CA SER A 27 7.39 -15.19 14.10
C SER A 27 7.44 -13.69 13.81
N THR A 28 8.57 -13.06 14.11
CA THR A 28 8.90 -11.73 13.63
C THR A 28 9.25 -11.86 12.15
N ARG A 29 8.23 -12.01 11.28
CA ARG A 29 8.44 -11.77 9.85
C ARG A 29 8.97 -10.34 9.75
N ALA A 30 10.24 -10.21 9.38
CA ALA A 30 10.85 -8.92 9.14
C ALA A 30 10.02 -8.22 8.06
N LEU A 31 9.34 -7.13 8.43
CA LEU A 31 8.65 -6.27 7.50
C LEU A 31 9.72 -5.70 6.57
N LYS A 32 9.74 -6.17 5.33
CA LYS A 32 10.65 -5.63 4.31
C LYS A 32 10.30 -4.14 4.15
N PRO A 33 11.26 -3.21 4.32
CA PRO A 33 10.99 -1.80 4.13
C PRO A 33 10.55 -1.56 2.68
N ARG A 34 9.40 -0.91 2.49
CA ARG A 34 8.95 -0.44 1.18
C ARG A 34 9.93 0.63 0.69
N GLN A 35 10.47 0.46 -0.51
CA GLN A 35 11.48 1.37 -1.10
C GLN A 35 10.88 2.58 -1.84
N SER A 36 9.56 2.75 -1.85
CA SER A 36 8.92 3.94 -2.43
C SER A 36 8.60 4.93 -1.32
N THR A 37 9.06 6.17 -1.48
CA THR A 37 8.60 7.29 -0.66
C THR A 37 7.14 7.54 -1.02
N LEU A 38 6.24 7.11 -0.15
CA LEU A 38 4.80 7.26 -0.35
C LEU A 38 4.38 8.71 -0.19
N ASN A 39 3.38 9.11 -0.95
CA ASN A 39 2.71 10.41 -0.89
C ASN A 39 3.64 11.62 -1.11
N VAL A 40 4.71 11.44 -1.88
CA VAL A 40 5.56 12.54 -2.34
C VAL A 40 5.30 12.77 -3.82
N ALA A 41 4.85 13.97 -4.15
CA ALA A 41 4.55 14.38 -5.50
C ALA A 41 5.83 14.67 -6.28
N THR A 42 5.85 14.27 -7.54
CA THR A 42 6.88 14.61 -8.51
C THR A 42 6.21 15.35 -9.67
N CYS A 43 6.48 16.65 -9.79
CA CYS A 43 5.94 17.49 -10.86
C CYS A 43 6.92 17.49 -12.04
N THR A 44 6.45 17.18 -13.25
CA THR A 44 7.32 16.92 -14.41
C THR A 44 7.37 18.05 -15.42
N ASP A 45 6.30 18.85 -15.52
CA ASP A 45 6.24 19.97 -16.46
C ASP A 45 5.41 21.14 -15.91
N PRO A 46 6.02 22.04 -15.11
CA PRO A 46 5.30 23.17 -14.50
C PRO A 46 4.88 24.25 -15.52
N ALA A 47 5.42 24.23 -16.74
CA ALA A 47 5.05 25.19 -17.78
C ALA A 47 3.72 24.82 -18.45
N THR A 48 3.37 23.53 -18.47
CA THR A 48 2.08 23.05 -18.94
C THR A 48 1.01 23.31 -17.87
N GLN A 49 -0.01 24.06 -18.26
CA GLN A 49 -1.18 24.34 -17.44
C GLN A 49 -2.36 23.51 -17.92
N LEU A 50 -2.81 22.61 -17.05
CA LEU A 50 -4.03 21.83 -17.18
C LEU A 50 -5.19 22.60 -16.53
N VAL A 51 -6.42 22.15 -16.77
CA VAL A 51 -7.59 22.66 -16.04
C VAL A 51 -7.89 21.71 -14.89
N GLU A 52 -7.94 22.23 -13.66
CA GLU A 52 -8.19 21.40 -12.47
C GLU A 52 -9.53 20.66 -12.54
N HIS A 53 -10.59 21.34 -13.02
CA HIS A 53 -11.89 20.72 -13.25
C HIS A 53 -11.80 19.51 -14.18
N ASP A 54 -11.02 19.62 -15.25
CA ASP A 54 -10.80 18.53 -16.20
C ASP A 54 -10.09 17.35 -15.54
N CYS A 55 -9.06 17.61 -14.73
CA CYS A 55 -8.38 16.55 -13.99
C CYS A 55 -9.30 15.84 -12.98
N ASN A 56 -10.17 16.58 -12.29
CA ASN A 56 -11.14 16.01 -11.36
C ASN A 56 -12.16 15.12 -12.10
N VAL A 57 -12.69 15.58 -13.23
CA VAL A 57 -13.62 14.78 -14.05
C VAL A 57 -12.92 13.55 -14.62
N ALA A 58 -11.67 13.69 -15.07
CA ALA A 58 -10.85 12.58 -15.55
C ALA A 58 -10.59 11.54 -14.43
N LEU A 59 -10.29 11.96 -13.20
CA LEU A 59 -10.14 11.06 -12.06
C LEU A 59 -11.42 10.26 -11.80
N LEU A 60 -12.58 10.92 -11.80
CA LEU A 60 -13.88 10.28 -11.60
C LEU A 60 -14.23 9.30 -12.72
N GLY A 61 -13.69 9.49 -13.92
CA GLY A 61 -13.86 8.63 -15.08
C GLY A 61 -12.99 7.36 -15.08
N LEU A 62 -12.02 7.22 -14.16
CA LEU A 62 -11.15 6.05 -14.11
C LEU A 62 -11.95 4.74 -13.97
N GLY A 63 -11.51 3.68 -14.65
CA GLY A 63 -12.14 2.36 -14.58
C GLY A 63 -13.58 2.28 -15.13
N GLY A 64 -13.98 3.24 -15.97
CA GLY A 64 -15.37 3.35 -16.44
C GLY A 64 -16.29 4.10 -15.46
N GLY A 65 -15.70 4.82 -14.52
CA GLY A 65 -16.36 5.42 -13.37
C GLY A 65 -15.91 4.75 -12.08
N ILE A 66 -15.57 5.54 -11.07
CA ILE A 66 -15.34 5.01 -9.72
C ILE A 66 -16.66 4.37 -9.23
N ALA A 67 -16.69 3.04 -9.15
CA ALA A 67 -17.92 2.25 -9.06
C ALA A 67 -18.34 1.94 -7.60
N GLY A 68 -19.65 1.83 -7.37
CA GLY A 68 -20.26 1.23 -6.16
C GLY A 68 -20.81 2.24 -5.14
N THR A 69 -21.41 1.72 -4.06
CA THR A 69 -22.05 2.51 -2.98
C THR A 69 -21.05 3.15 -1.99
N ILE A 70 -19.78 2.73 -2.02
CA ILE A 70 -18.66 3.27 -1.24
C ILE A 70 -17.51 3.70 -2.19
N GLU A 71 -17.83 3.89 -3.48
CA GLU A 71 -16.97 4.40 -4.57
C GLU A 71 -15.52 3.91 -4.52
N PHE A 72 -15.24 2.79 -5.21
CA PHE A 72 -13.91 2.22 -5.38
C PHE A 72 -13.51 2.22 -6.86
N LEU A 73 -12.24 2.48 -7.14
CA LEU A 73 -11.64 2.17 -8.43
C LEU A 73 -11.20 0.70 -8.41
N ARG A 74 -11.96 -0.15 -9.12
CA ARG A 74 -11.68 -1.58 -9.27
C ARG A 74 -11.52 -1.95 -10.73
N VAL A 75 -10.29 -2.23 -11.15
CA VAL A 75 -9.98 -2.68 -12.51
C VAL A 75 -9.10 -3.93 -12.47
N ASN A 76 -9.41 -4.90 -13.32
CA ASN A 76 -8.63 -6.12 -13.52
C ASN A 76 -7.44 -5.92 -14.47
N SER A 77 -6.77 -4.77 -14.35
CA SER A 77 -5.62 -4.37 -15.15
C SER A 77 -4.63 -3.63 -14.26
N SER A 78 -3.35 -3.72 -14.58
CA SER A 78 -2.28 -3.00 -13.88
C SER A 78 -2.32 -1.50 -14.16
N THR A 79 -3.04 -1.07 -15.19
CA THR A 79 -3.17 0.34 -15.54
C THR A 79 -4.59 0.66 -16.01
N THR A 80 -5.07 1.83 -15.62
CA THR A 80 -6.29 2.45 -16.15
C THR A 80 -6.06 3.94 -16.30
N SER A 81 -6.65 4.52 -17.33
CA SER A 81 -6.59 5.95 -17.59
C SER A 81 -7.97 6.47 -17.98
N ALA A 82 -8.19 7.75 -17.76
CA ALA A 82 -9.34 8.48 -18.22
C ALA A 82 -8.93 9.90 -18.55
N THR A 83 -9.61 10.49 -19.53
CA THR A 83 -9.29 11.80 -20.07
C THR A 83 -10.54 12.65 -20.07
N SER A 84 -10.39 13.91 -19.68
CA SER A 84 -11.42 14.94 -19.79
C SER A 84 -10.73 16.23 -20.18
N GLY A 85 -11.27 16.94 -21.18
CA GLY A 85 -10.72 18.21 -21.67
C GLY A 85 -9.20 18.19 -21.85
N THR A 86 -8.50 18.98 -21.05
CA THR A 86 -7.05 19.16 -21.10
C THR A 86 -6.24 18.12 -20.31
N CYS A 87 -6.88 17.27 -19.50
CA CYS A 87 -6.20 16.44 -18.52
C CYS A 87 -6.45 14.94 -18.72
N THR A 88 -5.38 14.15 -18.69
CA THR A 88 -5.43 12.69 -18.57
C THR A 88 -4.94 12.28 -17.19
N VAL A 89 -5.76 11.49 -16.50
CA VAL A 89 -5.39 10.86 -15.23
C VAL A 89 -5.11 9.40 -15.49
N THR A 90 -4.00 8.90 -14.96
CA THR A 90 -3.60 7.49 -15.06
C THR A 90 -3.34 6.93 -13.67
N ALA A 91 -3.94 5.78 -13.36
CA ALA A 91 -3.61 4.97 -12.19
C ALA A 91 -2.90 3.70 -12.65
N THR A 92 -1.74 3.42 -12.07
CA THR A 92 -0.91 2.26 -12.40
C THR A 92 -0.53 1.52 -11.12
N ALA A 93 -0.83 0.23 -11.05
CA ALA A 93 -0.32 -0.67 -10.03
C ALA A 93 1.21 -0.73 -10.10
N VAL A 94 1.86 -0.63 -8.94
CA VAL A 94 3.31 -0.78 -8.78
C VAL A 94 3.60 -1.93 -7.82
N ASP A 95 4.89 -2.25 -7.61
CA ASP A 95 5.34 -3.32 -6.71
C ASP A 95 4.76 -4.72 -7.04
N GLY A 96 4.59 -5.02 -8.34
CA GLY A 96 4.10 -6.33 -8.81
C GLY A 96 2.58 -6.51 -8.68
N GLY A 97 1.83 -5.43 -8.48
CA GLY A 97 0.37 -5.47 -8.58
C GLY A 97 -0.11 -5.62 -10.03
N GLU A 98 -1.10 -6.47 -10.22
CA GLU A 98 -1.72 -6.78 -11.51
C GLU A 98 -3.12 -6.18 -11.66
N THR A 99 -3.77 -5.85 -10.54
CA THR A 99 -5.09 -5.22 -10.52
C THR A 99 -5.10 -4.04 -9.57
N ILE A 100 -5.98 -3.07 -9.84
CA ILE A 100 -6.16 -1.89 -8.99
C ILE A 100 -7.48 -2.07 -8.24
N ASP A 101 -7.43 -1.93 -6.92
CA ASP A 101 -8.57 -1.90 -6.01
C ASP A 101 -8.28 -0.88 -4.91
N ILE A 102 -8.68 0.37 -5.16
CA ILE A 102 -8.43 1.49 -4.26
C ILE A 102 -9.74 2.24 -3.99
N SER A 103 -9.96 2.66 -2.74
CA SER A 103 -11.12 3.49 -2.41
C SER A 103 -10.94 4.92 -2.90
N LYS A 104 -12.05 5.57 -3.28
CA LYS A 104 -12.06 7.00 -3.60
C LYS A 104 -11.46 7.83 -2.48
N GLY A 105 -11.74 7.49 -1.21
CA GLY A 105 -11.18 8.21 -0.07
C GLY A 105 -9.65 8.14 0.06
N ARG A 106 -8.95 7.20 -0.59
CA ARG A 106 -7.48 7.25 -0.69
C ARG A 106 -6.99 8.12 -1.84
N LEU A 107 -7.82 8.33 -2.85
CA LEU A 107 -7.53 9.19 -3.99
C LEU A 107 -7.83 10.65 -3.65
N GLU A 108 -9.05 10.95 -3.20
CA GLU A 108 -9.62 12.29 -2.94
C GLU A 108 -9.83 12.61 -1.45
N GLY A 109 -9.39 11.73 -0.56
CA GLY A 109 -9.49 12.01 0.87
C GLY A 109 -10.91 11.90 1.43
N HIS A 110 -11.07 12.34 2.68
CA HIS A 110 -12.38 12.45 3.32
C HIS A 110 -12.37 13.60 4.34
N GLY A 111 -13.39 14.47 4.25
CA GLY A 111 -13.55 15.61 5.15
C GLY A 111 -12.36 16.56 5.06
N SER A 112 -11.59 16.63 6.15
CA SER A 112 -10.46 17.56 6.28
C SER A 112 -9.10 16.96 5.88
N THR A 113 -9.07 15.73 5.35
CA THR A 113 -7.84 15.04 4.95
C THR A 113 -7.81 14.83 3.45
N ASN A 114 -6.74 15.28 2.81
CA ASN A 114 -6.47 15.09 1.38
C ASN A 114 -6.04 13.65 1.07
N GLY A 115 -6.55 13.12 -0.04
CA GLY A 115 -6.08 11.86 -0.63
C GLY A 115 -4.82 12.04 -1.47
N GLY A 116 -4.32 10.97 -2.07
CA GLY A 116 -3.09 11.03 -2.86
C GLY A 116 -3.21 11.87 -4.14
N PHE A 117 -4.37 11.88 -4.80
CA PHE A 117 -4.60 12.74 -5.94
C PHE A 117 -4.72 14.22 -5.52
N ASP A 118 -5.43 14.52 -4.43
CA ASP A 118 -5.51 15.91 -3.94
C ASP A 118 -4.14 16.43 -3.49
N ASN A 119 -3.35 15.57 -2.85
CA ASN A 119 -1.99 15.93 -2.44
C ASN A 119 -1.09 16.16 -3.67
N LEU A 120 -1.31 15.44 -4.77
CA LEU A 120 -0.64 15.70 -6.05
C LEU A 120 -1.03 17.08 -6.60
N LEU A 121 -2.32 17.39 -6.68
CA LEU A 121 -2.78 18.71 -7.13
C LEU A 121 -2.34 19.84 -6.20
N THR A 122 -2.32 19.61 -4.89
CA THR A 122 -1.84 20.59 -3.91
C THR A 122 -0.36 20.89 -4.11
N ALA A 123 0.44 19.88 -4.41
CA ALA A 123 1.89 20.02 -4.57
C ALA A 123 2.29 20.57 -5.94
N CYS A 124 1.66 20.10 -7.01
CA CYS A 124 2.02 20.45 -8.39
C CYS A 124 1.15 21.55 -9.00
N GLY A 125 0.03 21.91 -8.37
CA GLY A 125 -1.03 22.65 -9.04
C GLY A 125 -1.62 21.84 -10.20
N PRO A 126 -2.33 22.48 -11.14
CA PRO A 126 -2.83 21.83 -12.35
C PRO A 126 -1.71 21.71 -13.39
N SER A 127 -0.61 21.04 -13.04
CA SER A 127 0.52 20.76 -13.94
C SER A 127 0.85 19.28 -13.93
N PRO A 128 1.36 18.72 -15.05
CA PRO A 128 1.76 17.33 -15.13
C PRO A 128 2.66 16.86 -13.98
N GLY A 129 2.34 15.70 -13.42
CA GLY A 129 3.04 15.15 -12.28
C GLY A 129 2.51 13.78 -11.86
N SER A 130 3.15 13.19 -10.86
CA SER A 130 2.75 11.88 -10.32
C SER A 130 3.05 11.72 -8.85
N MET A 131 2.36 10.77 -8.21
CA MET A 131 2.54 10.42 -6.81
C MET A 131 2.26 8.93 -6.60
N VAL A 132 3.06 8.28 -5.75
CA VAL A 132 2.80 6.90 -5.32
C VAL A 132 1.96 6.91 -4.05
N ILE A 133 0.78 6.29 -4.11
CA ILE A 133 -0.19 6.17 -3.03
C ILE A 133 -0.07 4.79 -2.37
N GLY A 134 -0.03 4.78 -1.05
CA GLY A 134 0.06 3.57 -0.26
C GLY A 134 -1.16 2.64 -0.42
N GLY A 135 -0.93 1.40 -0.85
CA GLY A 135 -1.98 0.42 -1.07
C GLY A 135 -2.73 0.62 -2.39
N GLY A 136 -3.71 -0.25 -2.67
CA GLY A 136 -4.57 -0.10 -3.84
C GLY A 136 -4.22 -0.98 -5.04
N ALA A 137 -3.10 -1.70 -4.98
CA ALA A 137 -2.74 -2.70 -5.98
C ALA A 137 -2.80 -4.12 -5.38
N ASN A 138 -3.42 -5.04 -6.10
CA ASN A 138 -3.55 -6.45 -5.76
C ASN A 138 -2.75 -7.31 -6.76
N PRO A 139 -2.14 -8.44 -6.33
CA PRO A 139 -2.19 -9.03 -4.99
C PRO A 139 -1.28 -8.33 -3.96
N THR A 140 -0.38 -7.46 -4.41
CA THR A 140 0.49 -6.66 -3.54
C THR A 140 0.73 -5.31 -4.16
N GLY A 141 0.85 -4.27 -3.34
CA GLY A 141 1.55 -3.08 -3.76
C GLY A 141 0.85 -1.77 -3.48
N ASN A 142 1.36 -0.77 -4.17
CA ASN A 142 0.91 0.61 -4.19
C ASN A 142 0.35 0.90 -5.58
N ILE A 143 -0.25 2.06 -5.74
CA ILE A 143 -0.51 2.59 -7.07
C ILE A 143 0.24 3.90 -7.27
N GLN A 144 0.66 4.17 -8.49
CA GLN A 144 1.05 5.50 -8.92
C GLN A 144 -0.16 6.16 -9.59
N ILE A 145 -0.52 7.35 -9.09
CA ILE A 145 -1.45 8.25 -9.78
C ILE A 145 -0.63 9.29 -10.54
N ALA A 146 -1.00 9.60 -11.78
CA ALA A 146 -0.34 10.60 -12.60
C ALA A 146 -1.37 11.46 -13.32
N ILE A 147 -1.03 12.74 -13.49
CA ILE A 147 -1.75 13.69 -14.33
C ILE A 147 -0.84 14.15 -15.47
N SER A 148 -1.38 14.24 -16.67
CA SER A 148 -0.67 14.71 -17.86
C SER A 148 -1.61 15.49 -18.77
N ALA A 149 -1.03 16.23 -19.72
CA ALA A 149 -1.82 16.79 -20.82
C ALA A 149 -2.57 15.67 -21.56
N ALA A 150 -3.81 15.95 -21.95
CA ALA A 150 -4.53 15.12 -22.89
C ALA A 150 -3.81 15.08 -24.24
N ALA A 151 -3.78 13.89 -24.85
CA ALA A 151 -3.23 13.68 -26.19
C ALA A 151 -4.26 13.97 -27.28
#